data_AF-A0AAN9A653-F1
#
_entry.id   AF-A0AAN9A653-F1
#
_cell.length_a   1.000
_cell.length_b   1.000
_cell.length_c   1.000
_cell.angle_alpha   90.00
_cell.angle_beta   90.00
_cell.angle_gamma   90.00
#
_symmetry.space_group_name_H-M   'P 1'
#
loop_
_entity.id
_entity.type
_entity.pdbx_description
1 polymer ?
#
loop_
_entity_poly.entity_id
_entity_poly.type
_entity_poly.pdbx_seq_one_letter_code
_entity_poly.pdbx_strand_id
1 'polypeptide(L)'
;DPEGWSEWSEWSKCSRTCDGGAAVQSRRCLHYAGCRGDSVRYKLCNLDPCGANSKDFRAIQCSEYDGLPHEGSVFEWEPAEGNDPCALTCRAIGGGPVVTLNPRVRDGTRCKVGELDMCINGRCQ
;
A
#
# COMPACT_ATOMS: atom_id res chain seq x y z
N ASP A 1 16.72 18.91 -21.77
CA ASP A 1 15.68 19.26 -20.81
C ASP A 1 16.34 19.89 -19.58
N PRO A 2 16.09 21.17 -19.26
CA PRO A 2 16.84 21.91 -18.23
C PRO A 2 16.68 21.37 -16.79
N GLU A 3 15.81 20.40 -16.54
CA GLU A 3 15.60 19.84 -15.19
C GLU A 3 16.44 18.58 -14.88
N GLY A 4 17.17 18.04 -15.88
CA GLY A 4 18.05 16.90 -15.67
C GLY A 4 17.33 15.57 -15.42
N TRP A 5 16.00 15.52 -15.51
CA TRP A 5 15.23 14.28 -15.46
C TRP A 5 15.19 13.59 -16.83
N SER A 6 15.07 12.25 -16.83
CA SER A 6 14.63 11.51 -18.02
C SER A 6 13.14 11.77 -18.27
N GLU A 7 12.69 11.40 -19.46
CA GLU A 7 11.27 11.16 -19.70
C GLU A 7 10.71 10.18 -18.67
N TRP A 8 9.44 10.37 -18.35
CA TRP A 8 8.71 9.43 -17.52
C TRP A 8 8.53 8.10 -18.25
N SER A 9 8.60 7.00 -17.50
CA SER A 9 8.21 5.69 -17.99
C SER A 9 6.71 5.66 -18.33
N GLU A 10 6.31 4.67 -19.11
CA GLU A 10 4.93 4.24 -19.15
C GLU A 10 4.42 3.91 -17.74
N TRP A 11 3.10 4.04 -17.57
CA TRP A 11 2.45 3.60 -16.33
C TRP A 11 2.54 2.09 -16.18
N SER A 12 2.79 1.64 -14.96
CA SER A 12 2.66 0.23 -14.59
C SER A 12 1.22 -0.23 -14.75
N LYS A 13 1.03 -1.56 -14.76
CA LYS A 13 -0.29 -2.13 -14.51
C LYS A 13 -0.81 -1.66 -13.13
N CYS A 14 -2.12 -1.55 -13.01
CA CYS A 14 -2.74 -1.21 -11.74
C CYS A 14 -2.46 -2.30 -10.70
N SER A 15 -2.21 -1.91 -9.45
CA SER A 15 -1.97 -2.86 -8.36
C SER A 15 -3.19 -3.74 -8.03
N ARG A 16 -4.40 -3.28 -8.42
CA ARG A 16 -5.67 -4.01 -8.25
C ARG A 16 -6.48 -3.94 -9.52
N THR A 17 -7.40 -4.89 -9.71
CA THR A 17 -8.34 -4.91 -10.85
C THR A 17 -9.71 -4.35 -10.50
N CYS A 18 -9.97 -4.07 -9.23
CA CYS A 18 -11.22 -3.52 -8.69
C CYS A 18 -10.96 -2.90 -7.30
N ASP A 19 -11.96 -2.17 -6.80
CA ASP A 19 -12.04 -1.48 -5.52
C ASP A 19 -10.87 -0.52 -5.27
N GLY A 20 -10.34 0.01 -6.37
CA GLY A 20 -9.26 0.98 -6.39
C GLY A 20 -7.89 0.36 -6.14
N GLY A 21 -6.94 0.70 -7.00
CA GLY A 21 -5.51 0.44 -6.83
C GLY A 21 -4.69 1.61 -7.35
N ALA A 22 -3.37 1.42 -7.36
CA ALA A 22 -2.41 2.42 -7.81
C ALA A 22 -1.63 1.91 -9.03
N ALA A 23 -1.45 2.78 -10.02
CA ALA A 23 -0.46 2.61 -11.08
C ALA A 23 0.69 3.58 -10.83
N VAL A 24 1.90 3.15 -11.18
CA VAL A 24 3.15 3.85 -10.88
C VAL A 24 3.87 4.15 -12.18
N GLN A 25 4.47 5.32 -12.29
CA GLN A 25 5.52 5.56 -13.28
C GLN A 25 6.73 6.18 -12.62
N SER A 26 7.88 6.01 -13.24
CA SER A 26 9.17 6.45 -12.70
C SER A 26 9.97 7.21 -13.75
N ARG A 27 10.88 8.06 -13.29
CA ARG A 27 11.88 8.75 -14.10
C ARG A 27 13.22 8.71 -13.39
N ARG A 28 14.30 8.86 -14.14
CA ARG A 28 15.68 8.82 -13.60
C ARG A 28 16.27 10.22 -13.61
N CYS A 29 17.00 10.56 -12.54
CA CYS A 29 17.80 11.77 -12.54
C CYS A 29 19.06 11.51 -13.35
N LEU A 30 19.24 12.27 -14.42
CA LEU A 30 20.38 12.22 -15.34
C LEU A 30 21.46 13.25 -14.98
N HIS A 31 21.19 14.13 -14.00
CA HIS A 31 22.11 15.18 -13.58
C HIS A 31 22.89 14.79 -12.32
N TYR A 32 24.22 14.96 -12.35
CA TYR A 32 25.10 14.53 -11.25
C TYR A 32 24.86 15.28 -9.94
N ALA A 33 24.47 16.55 -10.00
CA ALA A 33 24.20 17.39 -8.83
C ALA A 33 22.83 17.08 -8.17
N GLY A 34 22.09 16.10 -8.70
CA GLY A 34 20.73 15.79 -8.27
C GLY A 34 19.67 16.58 -9.03
N CYS A 35 18.43 16.14 -8.89
CA CYS A 35 17.27 16.71 -9.57
C CYS A 35 16.21 17.08 -8.51
N ARG A 36 15.50 18.19 -8.71
CA ARG A 36 14.42 18.63 -7.81
C ARG A 36 13.10 17.95 -8.22
N GLY A 37 12.31 17.53 -7.23
CA GLY A 37 11.02 16.86 -7.42
C GLY A 37 11.09 15.35 -7.34
N ASP A 38 9.95 14.68 -7.48
CA ASP A 38 9.85 13.24 -7.27
C ASP A 38 10.33 12.43 -8.48
N SER A 39 10.98 11.30 -8.20
CA SER A 39 11.38 10.30 -9.21
C SER A 39 10.27 9.31 -9.55
N VAL A 40 9.17 9.32 -8.79
CA VAL A 40 8.03 8.41 -8.91
C VAL A 40 6.75 9.24 -8.79
N ARG A 41 5.74 8.94 -9.63
CA ARG A 41 4.38 9.45 -9.43
C ARG A 41 3.36 8.34 -9.57
N TYR A 42 2.19 8.59 -9.00
CA TYR A 42 1.13 7.62 -8.83
C TYR A 42 -0.17 8.14 -9.43
N LYS A 43 -1.04 7.21 -9.83
CA LYS A 43 -2.44 7.51 -10.14
C LYS A 43 -3.33 6.40 -9.64
N LEU A 44 -4.55 6.76 -9.26
CA LEU A 44 -5.59 5.80 -8.95
C LEU A 44 -6.09 5.11 -10.22
N CYS A 45 -6.47 3.85 -10.11
CA CYS A 45 -6.99 3.04 -11.20
C CYS A 45 -7.96 1.98 -10.68
N ASN A 46 -8.83 1.48 -11.57
CA ASN A 46 -9.76 0.38 -11.31
C ASN A 46 -10.63 0.58 -10.05
N LEU A 47 -11.31 1.74 -9.99
CA LEU A 47 -12.09 2.19 -8.83
C LEU A 47 -13.42 1.45 -8.64
N ASP A 48 -13.86 0.67 -9.64
CA ASP A 48 -15.12 -0.07 -9.57
C ASP A 48 -15.09 -1.09 -8.43
N PRO A 49 -16.12 -1.17 -7.57
CA PRO A 49 -16.15 -2.11 -6.45
C PRO A 49 -15.87 -3.54 -6.89
N CYS A 50 -15.12 -4.26 -6.07
CA CYS A 50 -14.96 -5.69 -6.26
C CYS A 50 -16.27 -6.44 -5.94
N GLY A 51 -16.43 -7.66 -6.48
CA GLY A 51 -17.57 -8.51 -6.12
C GLY A 51 -17.59 -8.87 -4.64
N ALA A 52 -18.76 -9.23 -4.10
CA ALA A 52 -18.99 -9.42 -2.66
C ALA A 52 -18.04 -10.41 -1.94
N ASN A 53 -17.30 -11.24 -2.69
CA ASN A 53 -16.36 -12.22 -2.15
C ASN A 53 -14.89 -11.77 -2.18
N SER A 54 -14.59 -10.53 -2.58
CA SER A 54 -13.20 -10.06 -2.59
C SER A 54 -12.72 -9.73 -1.17
N LYS A 55 -11.54 -10.24 -0.81
CA LYS A 55 -10.86 -9.80 0.41
C LYS A 55 -10.33 -8.38 0.25
N ASP A 56 -10.45 -7.58 1.30
CA ASP A 56 -9.83 -6.27 1.40
C ASP A 56 -8.29 -6.38 1.23
N PHE A 57 -7.67 -5.37 0.62
CA PHE A 57 -6.24 -5.44 0.29
C PHE A 57 -5.33 -5.38 1.53
N ARG A 58 -5.76 -4.71 2.60
CA ARG A 58 -5.06 -4.76 3.89
C ARG A 58 -5.25 -6.12 4.54
N ALA A 59 -6.43 -6.73 4.40
CA ALA A 59 -6.68 -8.09 4.91
C ALA A 59 -5.79 -9.13 4.24
N ILE A 60 -5.59 -9.02 2.92
CA ILE A 60 -4.64 -9.88 2.19
C ILE A 60 -3.24 -9.73 2.78
N GLN A 61 -2.78 -8.49 3.02
CA GLN A 61 -1.45 -8.24 3.57
C GLN A 61 -1.27 -8.76 5.01
N CYS A 62 -2.28 -8.63 5.88
CA CYS A 62 -2.23 -9.26 7.20
C CYS A 62 -2.13 -10.79 7.08
N SER A 63 -2.91 -11.41 6.18
CA SER A 63 -2.92 -12.87 6.01
C SER A 63 -1.60 -13.47 5.48
N GLU A 64 -0.69 -12.65 4.94
CA GLU A 64 0.66 -13.11 4.57
C GLU A 64 1.51 -13.49 5.81
N TYR A 65 1.09 -13.07 7.00
CA TYR A 65 1.73 -13.41 8.27
C TYR A 65 1.01 -14.54 9.03
N ASP A 66 -0.09 -15.06 8.49
CA ASP A 66 -0.81 -16.19 9.11
C ASP A 66 0.10 -17.41 9.21
N GLY A 67 0.03 -18.12 10.34
CA GLY A 67 0.83 -19.32 10.55
C GLY A 67 2.30 -19.06 10.91
N LEU A 68 2.77 -17.81 10.82
CA LEU A 68 4.13 -17.45 11.23
C LEU A 68 4.21 -17.20 12.74
N PRO A 69 5.26 -17.67 13.44
CA PRO A 69 5.45 -17.38 14.85
C PRO A 69 5.67 -15.88 15.10
N HIS A 70 4.85 -15.30 15.98
CA HIS A 70 4.98 -13.97 16.54
C HIS A 70 5.08 -14.08 18.07
N GLU A 71 6.21 -13.66 18.64
CA GLU A 71 6.50 -13.79 20.08
C GLU A 71 6.26 -15.21 20.64
N GLY A 72 6.59 -16.24 19.85
CA GLY A 72 6.44 -17.65 20.24
C GLY A 72 5.04 -18.22 20.08
N SER A 73 4.06 -17.43 19.64
CA SER A 73 2.69 -17.88 19.36
C SER A 73 2.38 -17.76 17.86
N VAL A 74 1.43 -18.55 17.37
CA VAL A 74 0.97 -18.51 15.98
C VAL A 74 -0.45 -17.98 15.96
N PHE A 75 -0.72 -17.05 15.05
CA PHE A 75 -2.01 -16.38 14.94
C PHE A 75 -2.51 -16.38 13.49
N GLU A 76 -3.81 -16.17 13.35
CA GLU A 76 -4.42 -15.62 12.14
C GLU A 76 -4.66 -14.12 12.35
N TRP A 77 -4.43 -13.32 11.31
CA TRP A 77 -4.38 -11.87 11.40
C TRP A 77 -5.45 -11.21 10.54
N GLU A 78 -6.16 -10.26 11.14
CA GLU A 78 -7.10 -9.38 10.44
C GLU A 78 -6.66 -7.92 10.53
N PRO A 79 -7.08 -7.05 9.59
CA PRO A 79 -6.79 -5.62 9.67
C PRO A 79 -7.29 -5.00 10.95
N ALA A 80 -6.48 -4.10 11.52
CA ALA A 80 -6.89 -3.26 12.63
C ALA A 80 -6.55 -1.80 12.37
N GLU A 81 -7.29 -0.91 13.01
CA GLU A 81 -6.94 0.51 13.00
C GLU A 81 -5.69 0.74 13.86
N GLY A 82 -4.81 1.59 13.34
CA GLY A 82 -3.58 2.00 14.00
C GLY A 82 -3.38 3.51 13.87
N ASN A 83 -2.38 4.04 14.58
CA ASN A 83 -2.07 5.48 14.54
C ASN A 83 -1.63 5.95 13.15
N ASP A 84 -0.85 5.14 12.45
CA ASP A 84 -0.46 5.39 11.07
C ASP A 84 -1.38 4.58 10.14
N PRO A 85 -2.29 5.23 9.38
CA PRO A 85 -3.18 4.53 8.48
C PRO A 85 -2.42 3.82 7.36
N CYS A 86 -1.16 4.15 7.09
CA CYS A 86 -0.36 3.50 6.06
C CYS A 86 0.68 2.52 6.59
N ALA A 87 0.67 2.22 7.88
CA ALA A 87 1.32 1.06 8.45
C ALA A 87 0.37 -0.16 8.42
N LEU A 88 0.94 -1.36 8.32
CA LEU A 88 0.19 -2.62 8.36
C LEU A 88 -0.04 -3.02 9.82
N THR A 89 -1.05 -2.39 10.44
CA THR A 89 -1.54 -2.78 11.76
C THR A 89 -2.56 -3.91 11.62
N CYS A 90 -2.30 -5.02 12.31
CA CYS A 90 -3.12 -6.22 12.30
C CYS A 90 -3.44 -6.66 13.73
N ARG A 91 -4.62 -7.25 13.91
CA ARG A 91 -5.07 -7.86 15.16
C ARG A 91 -5.09 -9.37 15.01
N ALA A 92 -4.57 -10.07 16.02
CA ALA A 92 -4.70 -11.51 16.09
C ALA A 92 -6.16 -11.90 16.41
N ILE A 93 -6.72 -12.78 15.58
CA ILE A 93 -8.07 -13.33 15.75
C ILE A 93 -8.12 -14.15 17.04
N GLY A 94 -9.24 -14.07 17.78
CA GLY A 94 -9.44 -14.82 19.02
C GLY A 94 -8.95 -14.10 20.28
N GLY A 95 -8.79 -12.77 20.24
CA GLY A 95 -8.45 -11.96 21.41
C GLY A 95 -6.97 -11.84 21.70
N GLY A 96 -6.11 -12.00 20.68
CA GLY A 96 -4.67 -11.77 20.78
C GLY A 96 -4.27 -10.29 20.61
N PRO A 97 -2.98 -10.01 20.39
CA PRO A 97 -2.47 -8.64 20.35
C PRO A 97 -2.86 -7.90 19.06
N VAL A 98 -2.82 -6.56 19.14
CA VAL A 98 -2.84 -5.66 17.99
C VAL A 98 -1.43 -5.13 17.79
N VAL A 99 -0.82 -5.40 16.64
CA VAL A 99 0.57 -5.08 16.35
C VAL A 99 0.74 -4.51 14.95
N THR A 100 1.79 -3.73 14.75
CA THR A 100 2.21 -3.28 13.43
C THR A 100 3.21 -4.28 12.86
N LEU A 101 2.77 -5.11 11.90
CA LEU A 101 3.58 -6.16 11.27
C LEU A 101 4.51 -5.62 10.18
N ASN A 102 4.14 -4.50 9.57
CA ASN A 102 4.95 -3.82 8.56
C ASN A 102 4.81 -2.30 8.71
N PRO A 103 5.90 -1.51 8.68
CA PRO A 103 5.80 -0.04 8.72
C PRO A 103 5.08 0.56 7.50
N ARG A 104 4.88 -0.21 6.41
CA ARG A 104 4.21 0.30 5.21
C ARG A 104 3.31 -0.77 4.57
N VAL A 105 2.05 -0.41 4.32
CA VAL A 105 1.16 -1.17 3.44
C VAL A 105 1.53 -0.96 1.97
N ARG A 106 1.22 -1.93 1.12
CA ARG A 106 1.42 -1.85 -0.34
C ARG A 106 0.68 -0.64 -0.91
N ASP A 107 1.32 0.03 -1.87
CA ASP A 107 0.74 1.20 -2.52
C ASP A 107 -0.62 0.87 -3.18
N GLY A 108 -1.61 1.73 -2.94
CA GLY A 108 -3.01 1.52 -3.34
C GLY A 108 -3.87 0.79 -2.30
N THR A 109 -3.34 0.50 -1.10
CA THR A 109 -4.17 0.09 0.05
C THR A 109 -4.95 1.31 0.56
N ARG A 110 -6.25 1.16 0.80
CA ARG A 110 -7.06 2.24 1.42
C ARG A 110 -6.49 2.62 2.78
N CYS A 111 -6.47 3.91 3.09
CA CYS A 111 -6.00 4.42 4.38
C CYS A 111 -6.91 3.98 5.52
N LYS A 112 -8.23 4.14 5.32
CA LYS A 112 -9.27 3.74 6.26
C LYS A 112 -10.41 3.04 5.53
N VAL A 113 -11.18 2.26 6.28
CA VAL A 113 -12.35 1.56 5.75
C VAL A 113 -13.41 2.60 5.36
N GLY A 114 -13.92 2.52 4.13
CA GLY A 114 -14.95 3.42 3.62
C GLY A 114 -14.45 4.77 3.07
N GLU A 115 -13.16 5.07 3.19
CA GLU A 115 -12.55 6.27 2.59
C GLU A 115 -11.92 5.94 1.21
N LEU A 116 -11.82 6.97 0.35
CA LEU A 116 -11.21 6.84 -0.97
C LEU A 116 -9.69 7.06 -0.96
N ASP A 117 -9.18 7.69 0.09
CA ASP A 117 -7.76 7.98 0.23
C ASP A 117 -6.95 6.68 0.31
N MET A 118 -5.79 6.68 -0.35
CA MET A 118 -4.94 5.51 -0.45
C MET A 118 -3.53 5.79 0.06
N CYS A 119 -2.93 4.75 0.59
CA CYS A 119 -1.54 4.74 0.98
C CYS A 119 -0.67 4.69 -0.27
N ILE A 120 0.13 5.74 -0.44
CA ILE A 120 1.07 5.92 -1.54
C ILE A 120 2.40 6.36 -0.95
N ASN A 121 3.43 5.53 -1.12
CA ASN A 121 4.75 5.75 -0.52
C ASN A 121 4.67 5.98 1.00
N GLY A 122 3.80 5.22 1.68
CA GLY A 122 3.59 5.29 3.13
C GLY A 122 2.91 6.57 3.62
N ARG A 123 2.27 7.35 2.74
CA ARG A 123 1.44 8.50 3.11
C ARG A 123 0.04 8.34 2.57
N CYS A 124 -0.95 8.77 3.33
CA CYS A 124 -2.33 8.79 2.89
C CYS A 124 -2.56 9.98 1.93
N GLN A 125 -3.07 9.70 0.73
CA GLN A 125 -3.27 10.66 -0.36
C GLN A 125 -4.58 10.45 -1.10
#